data_AF-A0A2T4TK62-F1
#
_entry.id   AF-A0A2T4TK62-F1
#
_cell.length_a   1.000
_cell.length_b   1.000
_cell.length_c   1.000
_cell.angle_alpha   90.00
_cell.angle_beta   90.00
_cell.angle_gamma   90.00
#
_symmetry.space_group_name_H-M   'P 1'
#
loop_
_entity.id
_entity.type
_entity.pdbx_description
1 polymer ?
#
loop_
_entity_poly.entity_id
_entity_poly.type
_entity_poly.pdbx_seq_one_letter_code
_entity_poly.pdbx_strand_id
1 'polypeptide(L)'
;MRLKYAFLLSIFCVIILSCTDKKPVSQSQGASVPQEDSVPVKKVDSVKVAKKQPLTYKILVPSPYRYCNPDTMISKNWVELYKVGKEYYVGKARYSIEIIPDECGSGTAPQLSGKRNTILFVNQLPIRMGKIQVANIEMSDSSYLFPGTAYSFTFLGKRYKLEAKAHGEDVFQNYVLLLNGERVFREVEAGDAYFALLFAGDLDGDSKLDLVVSVPLDNESLRVFLFLSTCAPPGLQIGKAAEIVDDFSC
;
A
#
# COMPACT_ATOMS: atom_id res chain seq x y z
N MET A 1 -40.63 31.07 37.23
CA MET A 1 -40.60 30.27 38.47
C MET A 1 -40.20 28.84 38.12
N ARG A 2 -39.26 28.26 38.88
CA ARG A 2 -38.60 26.93 38.74
C ARG A 2 -37.38 26.86 37.82
N LEU A 3 -36.22 27.23 38.38
CA LEU A 3 -34.90 26.76 37.97
C LEU A 3 -34.36 25.92 39.13
N LYS A 4 -34.09 24.63 38.90
CA LYS A 4 -33.38 23.75 39.85
C LYS A 4 -32.64 22.70 39.04
N TYR A 5 -31.32 22.81 38.93
CA TYR A 5 -30.43 21.64 38.94
C TYR A 5 -29.07 22.10 39.49
N ALA A 6 -28.82 21.69 40.73
CA ALA A 6 -27.52 21.71 41.36
C ALA A 6 -26.72 20.51 40.80
N PHE A 7 -25.47 20.74 40.38
CA PHE A 7 -24.52 19.66 40.14
C PHE A 7 -23.31 19.89 41.03
N LEU A 8 -23.11 18.94 41.94
CA LEU A 8 -22.07 18.90 42.96
C LEU A 8 -20.71 18.53 42.35
N LEU A 9 -19.68 19.25 42.80
CA LEU A 9 -18.27 18.87 42.72
C LEU A 9 -18.04 17.53 43.43
N SER A 10 -17.20 16.67 42.85
CA SER A 10 -16.34 15.78 43.65
C SER A 10 -15.03 15.45 42.90
N ILE A 11 -13.94 15.75 43.59
CA ILE A 11 -12.53 15.52 43.27
C ILE A 11 -12.12 14.21 43.93
N PHE A 12 -11.43 13.31 43.23
CA PHE A 12 -10.45 12.45 43.93
C PHE A 12 -9.32 11.93 43.03
N CYS A 13 -8.14 11.96 43.64
CA CYS A 13 -6.80 11.71 43.13
C CYS A 13 -6.54 10.26 42.66
N VAL A 14 -5.64 10.11 41.67
CA VAL A 14 -4.81 8.90 41.54
C VAL A 14 -3.34 9.30 41.51
N ILE A 15 -2.61 8.68 42.41
CA ILE A 15 -1.25 8.97 42.84
C ILE A 15 -0.23 8.37 41.86
N ILE A 16 0.75 9.20 41.51
CA ILE A 16 2.01 8.86 40.85
C ILE A 16 2.87 7.96 41.76
N LEU A 17 3.31 6.81 41.26
CA LEU A 17 4.36 6.00 41.87
C LEU A 17 5.59 5.95 40.96
N SER A 18 6.60 6.66 41.45
CA SER A 18 7.99 6.73 41.00
C SER A 18 8.75 5.49 41.50
N CYS A 19 9.58 4.88 40.65
CA CYS A 19 10.68 4.02 41.08
C CYS A 19 11.99 4.59 40.52
N THR A 20 12.79 5.11 41.44
CA THR A 20 14.14 5.65 41.21
C THR A 20 15.18 4.54 41.11
N ASP A 21 16.12 4.75 40.19
CA ASP A 21 17.38 4.04 40.01
C ASP A 21 18.22 3.93 41.28
N LYS A 22 18.91 2.79 41.44
CA LYS A 22 20.21 2.71 42.11
C LYS A 22 21.15 1.75 41.36
N LYS A 23 22.23 2.30 40.81
CA LYS A 23 23.52 1.62 40.53
C LYS A 23 24.57 2.15 41.52
N PRO A 24 25.86 1.75 41.45
CA PRO A 24 26.43 0.47 41.88
C PRO A 24 27.62 0.69 42.85
N VAL A 25 28.18 -0.36 43.46
CA VAL A 25 29.53 -0.28 44.07
C VAL A 25 30.36 -1.51 43.70
N SER A 26 31.63 -1.22 43.45
CA SER A 26 32.70 -1.94 42.76
C SER A 26 33.66 -2.72 43.66
N GLN A 27 34.30 -3.76 43.08
CA GLN A 27 35.73 -4.17 43.19
C GLN A 27 36.27 -4.63 44.57
N SER A 28 37.21 -5.58 44.75
CA SER A 28 38.12 -6.34 43.86
C SER A 28 38.88 -7.46 44.63
N GLN A 29 39.38 -8.44 43.86
CA GLN A 29 40.68 -9.17 43.99
C GLN A 29 40.90 -10.33 44.99
N GLY A 30 41.44 -11.43 44.45
CA GLY A 30 42.17 -12.50 45.16
C GLY A 30 42.23 -13.81 44.35
N ALA A 31 43.41 -14.18 43.85
CA ALA A 31 43.65 -15.19 42.80
C ALA A 31 43.75 -16.66 43.28
N SER A 32 43.44 -17.61 42.39
CA SER A 32 44.26 -18.80 42.06
C SER A 32 43.58 -19.69 41.00
N VAL A 33 44.37 -20.21 40.06
CA VAL A 33 44.11 -21.15 38.94
C VAL A 33 45.07 -22.34 39.22
N PRO A 34 44.84 -23.65 38.87
CA PRO A 34 44.33 -24.13 37.58
C PRO A 34 43.48 -25.43 37.57
N GLN A 35 42.67 -25.64 36.52
CA GLN A 35 42.89 -26.71 35.51
C GLN A 35 41.79 -26.73 34.44
N GLU A 36 42.22 -27.10 33.23
CA GLU A 36 41.47 -27.22 31.99
C GLU A 36 40.31 -28.22 32.04
N ASP A 37 39.22 -27.88 31.36
CA ASP A 37 38.63 -28.77 30.35
C ASP A 37 37.92 -27.90 29.31
N SER A 38 38.57 -27.71 28.16
CA SER A 38 38.04 -26.96 27.04
C SER A 38 37.30 -27.90 26.08
N VAL A 39 35.98 -27.92 26.18
CA VAL A 39 35.12 -28.51 25.15
C VAL A 39 35.12 -27.57 23.93
N PRO A 40 35.40 -28.04 22.71
CA PRO A 40 35.41 -27.18 21.54
C PRO A 40 33.98 -26.80 21.18
N VAL A 41 33.60 -25.57 21.51
CA VAL A 41 32.37 -24.95 21.02
C VAL A 41 32.51 -24.80 19.50
N LYS A 42 31.77 -25.62 18.75
CA LYS A 42 31.56 -25.42 17.31
C LYS A 42 31.05 -23.99 17.12
N LYS A 43 31.84 -23.17 16.43
CA LYS A 43 31.37 -21.90 15.86
C LYS A 43 30.14 -22.22 15.01
N VAL A 44 28.98 -21.78 15.49
CA VAL A 44 27.80 -21.65 14.66
C VAL A 44 28.16 -20.59 13.64
N ASP A 45 28.35 -21.02 12.39
CA ASP A 45 28.47 -20.10 11.27
C ASP A 45 27.24 -19.22 11.28
N SER A 46 27.45 -17.94 11.59
CA SER A 46 26.47 -16.90 11.47
C SER A 46 26.09 -16.85 10.00
N VAL A 47 24.96 -17.49 9.66
CA VAL A 47 24.31 -17.37 8.37
C VAL A 47 24.19 -15.88 8.10
N LYS A 48 25.00 -15.38 7.15
CA LYS A 48 24.83 -14.04 6.62
C LYS A 48 23.45 -14.04 5.97
N VAL A 49 22.46 -13.56 6.72
CA VAL A 49 21.17 -13.17 6.17
C VAL A 49 21.51 -12.08 5.17
N ALA A 50 21.55 -12.46 3.88
CA ALA A 50 21.72 -11.53 2.80
C ALA A 50 20.59 -10.51 2.96
N LYS A 51 20.94 -9.28 3.33
CA LYS A 51 19.99 -8.17 3.31
C LYS A 51 19.55 -8.04 1.85
N LYS A 52 18.38 -8.60 1.51
CA LYS A 52 17.73 -8.34 0.22
C LYS A 52 17.67 -6.83 0.08
N GLN A 53 18.25 -6.30 -1.00
CA GLN A 53 18.03 -4.91 -1.37
C GLN A 53 16.52 -4.67 -1.43
N PRO A 54 16.03 -3.52 -0.91
CA PRO A 54 14.64 -3.16 -1.05
C PRO A 54 14.28 -3.18 -2.53
N LEU A 55 13.20 -3.90 -2.89
CA LEU A 55 12.72 -3.91 -4.26
C LEU A 55 12.25 -2.50 -4.61
N THR A 56 12.78 -1.93 -5.69
CA THR A 56 12.24 -0.71 -6.28
C THR A 56 11.16 -1.10 -7.27
N TYR A 57 9.91 -0.81 -6.92
CA TYR A 57 8.77 -1.12 -7.77
C TYR A 57 8.53 0.02 -8.77
N LYS A 58 8.18 -0.36 -10.00
CA LYS A 58 7.64 0.52 -11.04
C LYS A 58 6.36 -0.10 -11.55
N ILE A 59 5.38 0.74 -11.85
CA ILE A 59 4.07 0.30 -12.34
C ILE A 59 3.65 1.05 -13.59
N LEU A 60 2.82 0.39 -14.40
CA LEU A 60 2.06 0.98 -15.50
C LEU A 60 0.67 0.36 -15.50
N VAL A 61 -0.29 1.01 -16.15
CA VAL A 61 -1.67 0.51 -16.31
C VAL A 61 -2.07 0.56 -17.78
N PRO A 62 -3.00 -0.27 -18.24
CA PRO A 62 -3.54 -0.12 -19.58
C PRO A 62 -4.24 1.23 -19.73
N SER A 63 -3.69 2.11 -20.56
CA SER A 63 -4.18 3.48 -20.76
C SER A 63 -3.49 4.12 -21.97
N PRO A 64 -4.09 5.15 -22.60
CA PRO A 64 -3.30 6.12 -23.35
C PRO A 64 -2.38 6.89 -22.40
N TYR A 65 -1.16 7.15 -22.85
CA TYR A 65 -0.19 8.00 -22.17
C TYR A 65 0.11 9.20 -23.06
N ARG A 66 -0.23 10.41 -22.62
CA ARG A 66 -0.04 11.65 -23.37
C ARG A 66 1.34 12.25 -23.19
N TYR A 67 1.91 12.09 -21.99
CA TYR A 67 3.18 12.71 -21.62
C TYR A 67 4.29 11.68 -21.53
N CYS A 68 4.01 10.52 -20.93
CA CYS A 68 4.97 9.44 -20.82
C CYS A 68 5.01 8.58 -22.08
N ASN A 69 6.19 7.99 -22.37
CA ASN A 69 6.30 6.93 -23.36
C ASN A 69 6.39 5.56 -22.66
N PRO A 70 5.31 4.75 -22.63
CA PRO A 70 5.33 3.46 -21.97
C PRO A 70 6.36 2.49 -22.59
N ASP A 71 6.73 2.66 -23.86
CA ASP A 71 7.69 1.78 -24.57
C ASP A 71 9.11 1.88 -24.00
N THR A 72 9.48 3.03 -23.44
CA THR A 72 10.80 3.21 -22.78
C THR A 72 10.80 2.70 -21.34
N MET A 73 9.63 2.48 -20.76
CA MET A 73 9.44 2.13 -19.35
C MET A 73 9.19 0.64 -19.15
N ILE A 74 8.31 0.04 -19.95
CA ILE A 74 7.91 -1.36 -19.83
C ILE A 74 8.95 -2.30 -20.45
N SER A 75 8.98 -3.55 -19.96
CA SER A 75 9.86 -4.58 -20.52
C SER A 75 9.19 -5.94 -20.49
N LYS A 76 9.62 -6.85 -21.38
CA LYS A 76 9.15 -8.25 -21.46
C LYS A 76 9.36 -9.07 -20.17
N ASN A 77 10.20 -8.58 -19.26
CA ASN A 77 10.47 -9.21 -17.97
C ASN A 77 9.47 -8.80 -16.88
N TRP A 78 8.62 -7.81 -17.15
CA TRP A 78 7.59 -7.36 -16.22
C TRP A 78 6.53 -8.45 -16.05
N VAL A 79 5.78 -8.33 -14.96
CA VAL A 79 4.59 -9.11 -14.69
C VAL A 79 3.35 -8.25 -14.85
N GLU A 80 2.21 -8.90 -15.00
CA GLU A 80 0.91 -8.25 -15.00
C GLU A 80 -0.03 -8.94 -13.99
N LEU A 81 -0.82 -8.12 -13.32
CA LEU A 81 -2.03 -8.50 -12.61
C LEU A 81 -3.18 -8.47 -13.63
N TYR A 82 -3.91 -9.57 -13.79
CA TYR A 82 -5.03 -9.67 -14.71
C TYR A 82 -6.16 -10.52 -14.14
N LYS A 83 -7.36 -10.30 -14.67
CA LYS A 83 -8.61 -10.95 -14.26
C LYS A 83 -9.05 -12.00 -15.28
N VAL A 84 -9.57 -13.13 -14.80
CA VAL A 84 -10.28 -14.15 -15.60
C VAL A 84 -11.58 -14.49 -14.87
N GLY A 85 -12.72 -14.06 -15.39
CA GLY A 85 -13.99 -14.18 -14.68
C GLY A 85 -13.96 -13.40 -13.36
N LYS A 86 -14.18 -14.09 -12.23
CA LYS A 86 -14.07 -13.50 -10.87
C LYS A 86 -12.70 -13.71 -10.22
N GLU A 87 -11.78 -14.38 -10.91
CA GLU A 87 -10.47 -14.75 -10.36
C GLU A 87 -9.37 -13.83 -10.87
N TYR A 88 -8.30 -13.72 -10.09
CA TYR A 88 -7.17 -12.84 -10.38
C TYR A 88 -5.87 -13.64 -10.41
N TYR A 89 -4.97 -13.19 -11.28
CA TYR A 89 -3.75 -13.90 -11.61
C TYR A 89 -2.59 -12.93 -11.76
N VAL A 90 -1.39 -13.41 -11.41
CA VAL A 90 -0.12 -12.78 -11.79
C VAL A 90 0.56 -13.65 -12.83
N GLY A 91 1.05 -13.04 -13.91
CA GLY A 91 1.82 -13.74 -14.94
C GLY A 91 2.77 -12.81 -15.66
N LYS A 92 3.59 -13.33 -16.58
CA LYS A 92 4.42 -12.47 -17.45
C LYS A 92 3.55 -11.46 -18.19
N ALA A 93 3.99 -10.22 -18.27
CA ALA A 93 3.28 -9.16 -18.97
C ALA A 93 3.10 -9.52 -20.45
N ARG A 94 1.87 -9.42 -20.94
CA ARG A 94 1.52 -9.53 -22.36
C ARG A 94 0.82 -8.26 -22.77
N TYR A 95 1.49 -7.43 -23.55
CA TYR A 95 0.99 -6.12 -23.92
C TYR A 95 1.22 -5.81 -25.40
N SER A 96 0.57 -4.76 -25.87
CA SER A 96 0.93 -4.04 -27.10
C SER A 96 0.97 -2.54 -26.80
N ILE A 97 1.73 -1.83 -27.63
CA ILE A 97 1.72 -0.37 -27.67
C ILE A 97 1.35 0.04 -29.09
N GLU A 98 0.31 0.86 -29.21
CA GLU A 98 -0.18 1.36 -30.49
C GLU A 98 -0.33 2.87 -30.40
N ILE A 99 0.00 3.59 -31.46
CA ILE A 99 -0.21 5.05 -31.51
C ILE A 99 -1.67 5.28 -31.91
N ILE A 100 -2.44 5.91 -31.03
CA ILE A 100 -3.85 6.25 -31.26
C ILE A 100 -4.05 7.77 -31.30
N PRO A 101 -5.11 8.29 -31.96
CA PRO A 101 -5.51 9.68 -31.80
C PRO A 101 -5.77 10.01 -30.32
N ASP A 102 -5.34 11.19 -29.87
CA ASP A 102 -5.67 11.69 -28.54
C ASP A 102 -7.07 12.30 -28.55
N GLU A 103 -8.03 11.64 -27.90
CA GLU A 103 -9.44 12.09 -27.88
C GLU A 103 -9.62 13.42 -27.14
N CYS A 104 -8.68 13.82 -26.28
CA CYS A 104 -8.71 15.09 -25.56
C CYS A 104 -7.96 16.22 -26.30
N GLY A 105 -7.25 15.89 -27.38
CA GLY A 105 -6.38 16.82 -28.09
C GLY A 105 -6.48 16.71 -29.61
N SER A 106 -5.54 17.34 -30.31
CA SER A 106 -5.38 17.20 -31.77
C SER A 106 -4.18 16.32 -32.14
N GLY A 107 -3.58 15.65 -31.17
CA GLY A 107 -2.37 14.85 -31.30
C GLY A 107 -2.61 13.34 -31.32
N THR A 108 -1.58 12.61 -30.94
CA THR A 108 -1.61 11.16 -30.79
C THR A 108 -0.95 10.76 -29.48
N ALA A 109 -1.40 9.66 -28.88
CA ALA A 109 -0.82 9.10 -27.66
C ALA A 109 -0.46 7.61 -27.87
N PRO A 110 0.67 7.12 -27.33
CA PRO A 110 0.90 5.69 -27.18
C PRO A 110 -0.11 5.08 -26.20
N GLN A 111 -0.93 4.17 -26.71
CA GLN A 111 -1.84 3.32 -25.93
C GLN A 111 -1.11 2.06 -25.48
N LEU A 112 -0.91 1.90 -24.17
CA LEU A 112 -0.50 0.62 -23.60
C LEU A 112 -1.74 -0.24 -23.37
N SER A 113 -1.77 -1.44 -23.97
CA SER A 113 -2.90 -2.37 -23.83
C SER A 113 -2.44 -3.72 -23.32
N GLY A 114 -3.15 -4.27 -22.33
CA GLY A 114 -3.01 -5.67 -21.95
C GLY A 114 -3.60 -6.59 -23.01
N LYS A 115 -2.98 -7.75 -23.25
CA LYS A 115 -3.54 -8.83 -24.08
C LYS A 115 -4.49 -9.74 -23.27
N ARG A 116 -4.69 -9.41 -22.00
CA ARG A 116 -5.63 -10.02 -21.07
C ARG A 116 -6.44 -8.89 -20.43
N ASN A 117 -7.44 -9.22 -19.61
CA ASN A 117 -8.12 -8.22 -18.79
C ASN A 117 -7.17 -7.73 -17.68
N THR A 118 -6.19 -6.93 -18.07
CA THR A 118 -5.05 -6.50 -17.27
C THR A 118 -5.43 -5.28 -16.44
N ILE A 119 -4.99 -5.27 -15.19
CA ILE A 119 -5.25 -4.20 -14.22
C ILE A 119 -3.98 -3.38 -14.00
N LEU A 120 -2.84 -4.06 -13.85
CA LEU A 120 -1.58 -3.43 -13.48
C LEU A 120 -0.41 -4.21 -14.08
N PHE A 121 0.57 -3.49 -14.64
CA PHE A 121 1.90 -4.02 -14.94
C PHE A 121 2.87 -3.62 -13.84
N VAL A 122 3.72 -4.54 -13.39
CA VAL A 122 4.72 -4.31 -12.34
C VAL A 122 6.06 -4.86 -12.79
N ASN A 123 7.15 -4.11 -12.59
CA ASN A 123 8.49 -4.55 -13.01
C ASN A 123 8.96 -5.84 -12.33
N GLN A 124 8.53 -6.10 -11.10
CA GLN A 124 8.85 -7.29 -10.34
C GLN A 124 7.85 -7.49 -9.19
N LEU A 125 7.50 -8.75 -8.89
CA LEU A 125 6.76 -9.15 -7.69
C LEU A 125 7.39 -10.43 -7.13
N PRO A 126 7.59 -10.55 -5.80
CA PRO A 126 8.19 -11.73 -5.18
C PRO A 126 7.23 -12.93 -5.02
N ILE A 127 6.24 -13.06 -5.91
CA ILE A 127 5.21 -14.10 -5.88
C ILE A 127 5.37 -15.14 -7.00
N ARG A 128 4.87 -16.36 -6.77
CA ARG A 128 4.73 -17.36 -7.83
C ARG A 128 3.65 -16.92 -8.80
N MET A 129 3.95 -17.00 -10.10
CA MET A 129 2.95 -16.77 -11.15
C MET A 129 1.80 -17.78 -11.03
N GLY A 130 0.58 -17.33 -11.30
CA GLY A 130 -0.63 -18.12 -11.18
C GLY A 130 -1.75 -17.34 -10.51
N LYS A 131 -2.75 -18.08 -10.03
CA LYS A 131 -3.89 -17.53 -9.29
C LYS A 131 -3.41 -16.94 -7.96
N ILE A 132 -3.91 -15.76 -7.62
CA ILE A 132 -3.60 -15.09 -6.35
C ILE A 132 -4.81 -15.00 -5.43
N GLN A 133 -4.56 -14.78 -4.15
CA GLN A 133 -5.60 -14.61 -3.15
C GLN A 133 -6.15 -13.19 -3.26
N VAL A 134 -7.48 -13.05 -3.27
CA VAL A 134 -8.14 -11.75 -3.36
C VAL A 134 -9.16 -11.56 -2.26
N ALA A 135 -9.42 -10.30 -1.91
CA ALA A 135 -10.47 -9.95 -0.99
C ALA A 135 -11.85 -10.38 -1.54
N ASN A 136 -12.75 -10.76 -0.65
CA ASN A 136 -14.14 -10.99 -0.98
C ASN A 136 -14.86 -9.64 -1.12
N ILE A 137 -14.60 -8.97 -2.23
CA ILE A 137 -15.22 -7.73 -2.67
C ILE A 137 -15.52 -7.85 -4.15
N GLU A 138 -16.76 -7.55 -4.55
CA GLU A 138 -17.10 -7.48 -5.96
C GLU A 138 -16.61 -6.15 -6.53
N MET A 139 -15.60 -6.24 -7.40
CA MET A 139 -15.02 -5.09 -8.08
C MET A 139 -15.54 -5.01 -9.52
N SER A 140 -16.05 -3.84 -9.86
CA SER A 140 -16.50 -3.42 -11.18
C SER A 140 -15.77 -2.14 -11.59
N ASP A 141 -15.90 -1.77 -12.86
CA ASP A 141 -15.38 -0.50 -13.40
C ASP A 141 -16.00 0.74 -12.71
N SER A 142 -17.03 0.54 -11.89
CA SER A 142 -17.73 1.55 -11.09
C SER A 142 -17.43 1.46 -9.58
N SER A 143 -16.35 0.77 -9.17
CA SER A 143 -15.93 0.66 -7.76
C SER A 143 -15.26 1.93 -7.25
N TYR A 144 -15.97 3.04 -7.38
CA TYR A 144 -15.58 4.37 -6.94
C TYR A 144 -15.67 4.48 -5.42
N LEU A 145 -14.66 5.13 -4.84
CA LEU A 145 -14.51 5.36 -3.42
C LEU A 145 -15.03 6.75 -3.07
N PHE A 146 -16.32 7.05 -3.30
CA PHE A 146 -16.87 8.38 -3.04
C PHE A 146 -16.71 8.80 -1.56
N PRO A 147 -16.38 10.06 -1.26
CA PRO A 147 -16.38 10.56 0.11
C PRO A 147 -17.71 10.29 0.82
N GLY A 148 -17.64 9.73 2.03
CA GLY A 148 -18.81 9.28 2.80
C GLY A 148 -19.18 7.81 2.57
N THR A 149 -18.52 7.10 1.65
CA THR A 149 -18.72 5.66 1.43
C THR A 149 -17.70 4.82 2.19
N ALA A 150 -18.10 3.59 2.50
CA ALA A 150 -17.25 2.58 3.12
C ALA A 150 -17.49 1.20 2.50
N TYR A 151 -16.42 0.53 2.09
CA TYR A 151 -16.43 -0.83 1.60
C TYR A 151 -15.95 -1.76 2.72
N SER A 152 -16.83 -2.66 3.16
CA SER A 152 -16.48 -3.71 4.11
C SER A 152 -16.27 -5.02 3.37
N PHE A 153 -15.12 -5.65 3.55
CA PHE A 153 -14.78 -6.90 2.90
C PHE A 153 -13.96 -7.81 3.81
N THR A 154 -13.74 -9.04 3.38
CA THR A 154 -12.89 -10.00 4.10
C THR A 154 -11.73 -10.43 3.23
N PHE A 155 -10.56 -10.60 3.83
CA PHE A 155 -9.38 -11.16 3.18
C PHE A 155 -8.72 -12.12 4.15
N LEU A 156 -8.59 -13.40 3.76
CA LEU A 156 -8.05 -14.49 4.58
C LEU A 156 -8.67 -14.54 6.00
N GLY A 157 -9.99 -14.38 6.08
CA GLY A 157 -10.75 -14.41 7.33
C GLY A 157 -10.68 -13.12 8.16
N LYS A 158 -9.81 -12.17 7.84
CA LYS A 158 -9.75 -10.85 8.50
C LYS A 158 -10.71 -9.88 7.84
N ARG A 159 -11.43 -9.11 8.66
CA ARG A 159 -12.33 -8.04 8.19
C ARG A 159 -11.53 -6.77 7.94
N TYR A 160 -11.86 -6.11 6.83
CA TYR A 160 -11.31 -4.81 6.45
C TYR A 160 -12.44 -3.84 6.13
N LYS A 161 -12.21 -2.57 6.40
CA LYS A 161 -13.08 -1.45 6.05
C LYS A 161 -12.26 -0.39 5.33
N LEU A 162 -12.51 -0.18 4.04
CA LEU A 162 -11.92 0.90 3.26
C LEU A 162 -12.92 2.05 3.18
N GLU A 163 -12.55 3.22 3.67
CA GLU A 163 -13.40 4.40 3.73
C GLU A 163 -12.80 5.54 2.92
N ALA A 164 -13.66 6.27 2.24
CA ALA A 164 -13.32 7.54 1.63
C ALA A 164 -13.97 8.68 2.41
N LYS A 165 -13.20 9.74 2.68
CA LYS A 165 -13.67 10.94 3.37
C LYS A 165 -13.14 12.17 2.66
N ALA A 166 -13.87 13.27 2.78
CA ALA A 166 -13.41 14.60 2.41
C ALA A 166 -13.51 15.49 3.63
N HIS A 167 -12.67 16.50 3.71
CA HIS A 167 -12.70 17.47 4.80
C HIS A 167 -12.47 18.87 4.25
N GLY A 168 -13.51 19.48 3.70
CA GLY A 168 -13.48 20.83 3.17
C GLY A 168 -14.89 21.32 2.88
N GLU A 169 -14.98 22.41 2.15
CA GLU A 169 -16.28 22.95 1.71
C GLU A 169 -16.92 22.07 0.62
N ASP A 170 -16.09 21.40 -0.17
CA ASP A 170 -16.50 20.43 -1.19
C ASP A 170 -16.00 19.00 -0.87
N VAL A 171 -16.48 18.04 -1.66
CA VAL A 171 -16.15 16.61 -1.52
C VAL A 171 -14.78 16.25 -2.10
N PHE A 172 -14.08 17.16 -2.76
CA PHE A 172 -12.78 16.90 -3.37
C PHE A 172 -11.61 17.52 -2.59
N GLN A 173 -11.91 18.41 -1.64
CA GLN A 173 -10.96 18.97 -0.68
C GLN A 173 -10.65 17.98 0.44
N ASN A 174 -9.35 17.82 0.70
CA ASN A 174 -8.81 16.92 1.71
C ASN A 174 -9.39 15.50 1.59
N TYR A 175 -9.35 14.95 0.38
CA TYR A 175 -9.84 13.62 0.08
C TYR A 175 -8.89 12.57 0.66
N VAL A 176 -9.39 11.79 1.63
CA VAL A 176 -8.64 10.80 2.41
C VAL A 176 -9.19 9.40 2.20
N LEU A 177 -8.27 8.44 2.01
CA LEU A 177 -8.58 7.01 2.09
C LEU A 177 -8.10 6.43 3.42
N LEU A 178 -9.00 5.74 4.13
CA LEU A 178 -8.73 5.10 5.40
C LEU A 178 -8.94 3.58 5.29
N LEU A 179 -7.97 2.78 5.70
CA LEU A 179 -8.08 1.33 5.84
C LEU A 179 -8.14 0.97 7.32
N ASN A 180 -9.29 0.47 7.80
CA ASN A 180 -9.56 0.22 9.22
C ASN A 180 -9.31 1.45 10.10
N GLY A 181 -9.63 2.64 9.59
CA GLY A 181 -9.40 3.93 10.27
C GLY A 181 -7.97 4.48 10.13
N GLU A 182 -7.01 3.71 9.58
CA GLU A 182 -5.65 4.15 9.32
C GLU A 182 -5.57 4.86 7.97
N ARG A 183 -4.94 6.04 7.92
CA ARG A 183 -4.79 6.79 6.67
C ARG A 183 -3.78 6.15 5.73
N VAL A 184 -4.26 5.69 4.58
CA VAL A 184 -3.45 5.13 3.49
C VAL A 184 -3.02 6.21 2.51
N PHE A 185 -3.92 7.13 2.17
CA PHE A 185 -3.69 8.16 1.19
C PHE A 185 -4.45 9.44 1.55
N ARG A 186 -3.93 10.60 1.14
CA ARG A 186 -4.62 11.88 1.19
C ARG A 186 -4.20 12.72 0.00
N GLU A 187 -5.18 13.29 -0.67
CA GLU A 187 -5.00 14.41 -1.59
C GLU A 187 -5.53 15.70 -0.94
N VAL A 188 -4.81 16.81 -1.11
CA VAL A 188 -5.24 18.11 -0.56
C VAL A 188 -6.42 18.63 -1.37
N GLU A 189 -6.35 18.49 -2.68
CA GLU A 189 -7.32 18.96 -3.64
C GLU A 189 -7.36 17.93 -4.76
N ALA A 190 -8.31 17.00 -4.66
CA ALA A 190 -8.75 16.32 -5.86
C ALA A 190 -9.53 17.36 -6.69
N GLY A 191 -9.43 17.34 -8.01
CA GLY A 191 -10.22 18.22 -8.87
C GLY A 191 -11.67 17.75 -8.90
N ASP A 192 -12.07 17.13 -10.00
CA ASP A 192 -13.46 16.68 -10.25
C ASP A 192 -13.60 15.15 -10.39
N ALA A 193 -12.55 14.40 -10.01
CA ALA A 193 -12.51 12.96 -10.21
C ALA A 193 -12.54 12.17 -8.90
N TYR A 194 -13.26 11.04 -8.92
CA TYR A 194 -13.36 10.12 -7.79
C TYR A 194 -12.26 9.07 -7.82
N PHE A 195 -11.80 8.68 -6.64
CA PHE A 195 -10.86 7.58 -6.50
C PHE A 195 -11.57 6.26 -6.81
N ALA A 196 -10.83 5.26 -7.28
CA ALA A 196 -11.37 3.93 -7.55
C ALA A 196 -10.45 2.85 -7.01
N LEU A 197 -11.04 1.82 -6.39
CA LEU A 197 -10.30 0.62 -6.01
C LEU A 197 -10.17 -0.28 -7.23
N LEU A 198 -8.93 -0.54 -7.68
CA LEU A 198 -8.64 -1.38 -8.85
C LEU A 198 -8.32 -2.83 -8.46
N PHE A 199 -7.70 -3.03 -7.29
CA PHE A 199 -7.45 -4.36 -6.75
C PHE A 199 -7.38 -4.37 -5.21
N ALA A 200 -7.79 -5.49 -4.60
CA ALA A 200 -7.55 -5.83 -3.19
C ALA A 200 -7.25 -7.33 -3.02
N GLY A 201 -6.09 -7.68 -2.47
CA GLY A 201 -5.64 -9.08 -2.34
C GLY A 201 -4.17 -9.18 -1.95
N ASP A 202 -3.51 -10.30 -2.21
CA ASP A 202 -2.08 -10.55 -1.92
C ASP A 202 -1.29 -10.61 -3.24
N LEU A 203 -0.54 -9.55 -3.53
CA LEU A 203 0.23 -9.37 -4.77
C LEU A 203 1.69 -9.74 -4.62
N ASP A 204 2.24 -9.66 -3.41
CA ASP A 204 3.65 -9.94 -3.16
C ASP A 204 3.91 -11.30 -2.45
N GLY A 205 2.85 -11.99 -2.06
CA GLY A 205 2.88 -13.36 -1.53
C GLY A 205 3.09 -13.43 -0.02
N ASP A 206 2.92 -12.33 0.71
CA ASP A 206 3.10 -12.29 2.17
C ASP A 206 1.82 -12.67 2.96
N SER A 207 0.74 -13.01 2.26
CA SER A 207 -0.57 -13.35 2.84
C SER A 207 -1.20 -12.20 3.65
N LYS A 208 -0.87 -10.95 3.33
CA LYS A 208 -1.57 -9.77 3.83
C LYS A 208 -2.19 -8.98 2.68
N LEU A 209 -2.97 -7.97 3.05
CA LEU A 209 -3.74 -7.18 2.12
C LEU A 209 -2.88 -6.10 1.47
N ASP A 210 -2.85 -6.14 0.14
CA ASP A 210 -2.32 -5.15 -0.77
C ASP A 210 -3.47 -4.48 -1.53
N LEU A 211 -3.24 -3.24 -1.99
CA LEU A 211 -4.23 -2.44 -2.72
C LEU A 211 -3.63 -1.83 -3.99
N VAL A 212 -4.45 -1.73 -5.03
CA VAL A 212 -4.19 -0.86 -6.19
C VAL A 212 -5.33 0.14 -6.27
N VAL A 213 -4.99 1.42 -6.32
CA VAL A 213 -5.98 2.52 -6.25
C VAL A 213 -5.71 3.54 -7.35
N SER A 214 -6.73 3.86 -8.12
CA SER A 214 -6.73 5.02 -9.03
C SER A 214 -7.11 6.28 -8.25
N VAL A 215 -6.30 7.33 -8.35
CA VAL A 215 -6.53 8.62 -7.69
C VAL A 215 -6.27 9.79 -8.66
N PRO A 216 -7.03 9.86 -9.76
CA PRO A 216 -6.91 10.97 -10.71
C PRO A 216 -7.15 12.31 -10.02
N LEU A 217 -6.51 13.36 -10.54
CA LEU A 217 -6.79 14.75 -10.15
C LEU A 217 -7.99 15.29 -10.93
N ASP A 218 -8.18 14.85 -12.17
CA ASP A 218 -9.31 15.17 -13.04
C ASP A 218 -9.67 13.98 -13.93
N ASN A 219 -10.77 14.07 -14.66
CA ASN A 219 -11.28 13.00 -15.53
C ASN A 219 -10.35 12.61 -16.70
N GLU A 220 -9.30 13.37 -16.96
CA GLU A 220 -8.33 13.13 -18.04
C GLU A 220 -6.97 12.66 -17.53
N SER A 221 -6.70 12.83 -16.24
CA SER A 221 -5.44 12.49 -15.58
C SER A 221 -5.32 11.00 -15.28
N LEU A 222 -4.15 10.42 -15.56
CA LEU A 222 -3.80 9.08 -15.13
C LEU A 222 -2.95 9.18 -13.87
N ARG A 223 -3.48 8.67 -12.75
CA ARG A 223 -2.69 8.48 -11.53
C ARG A 223 -3.11 7.24 -10.76
N VAL A 224 -2.17 6.32 -10.56
CA VAL A 224 -2.42 5.04 -9.88
C VAL A 224 -1.33 4.75 -8.86
N PHE A 225 -1.74 4.27 -7.70
CA PHE A 225 -0.86 3.81 -6.63
C PHE A 225 -0.93 2.29 -6.45
N LEU A 226 0.24 1.69 -6.25
CA LEU A 226 0.39 0.35 -5.70
C LEU A 226 0.78 0.47 -4.24
N PHE A 227 -0.02 -0.11 -3.35
CA PHE A 227 0.28 -0.26 -1.94
C PHE A 227 0.51 -1.73 -1.61
N LEU A 228 1.65 -2.02 -0.98
CA LEU A 228 2.00 -3.35 -0.52
C LEU A 228 2.13 -3.38 1.01
N SER A 229 1.67 -4.46 1.61
CA SER A 229 1.83 -4.76 3.04
C SER A 229 3.32 -4.86 3.42
N THR A 230 4.17 -5.41 2.55
CA THR A 230 5.62 -5.52 2.78
C THR A 230 6.36 -4.20 2.69
N CYS A 231 5.73 -3.17 2.11
CA CYS A 231 6.23 -1.81 2.06
C CYS A 231 5.70 -0.93 3.21
N ALA A 232 4.91 -1.50 4.14
CA ALA A 232 4.34 -0.75 5.25
C ALA A 232 5.42 -0.20 6.20
N PRO A 233 5.38 1.12 6.51
CA PRO A 233 6.15 1.68 7.61
C PRO A 233 5.80 1.02 8.96
N PRO A 234 6.70 1.08 9.96
CA PRO A 234 6.42 0.53 11.28
C PRO A 234 5.10 1.06 11.86
N GLY A 235 4.23 0.13 12.26
CA GLY A 235 2.93 0.44 12.86
C GLY A 235 1.80 0.71 11.86
N LEU A 236 2.08 0.70 10.55
CA LEU A 236 1.07 0.81 9.49
C LEU A 236 0.76 -0.55 8.88
N GLN A 237 -0.42 -0.68 8.28
CA GLN A 237 -0.88 -1.92 7.64
C GLN A 237 -0.32 -2.09 6.22
N ILE A 238 -0.22 -1.00 5.47
CA ILE A 238 0.24 -0.99 4.07
C ILE A 238 1.11 0.24 3.83
N GLY A 239 1.98 0.18 2.82
CA GLY A 239 2.80 1.31 2.40
C GLY A 239 2.84 1.48 0.90
N LYS A 240 3.07 2.72 0.43
CA LYS A 240 3.22 3.01 -0.99
C LYS A 240 4.46 2.29 -1.53
N ALA A 241 4.24 1.38 -2.47
CA ALA A 241 5.29 0.65 -3.16
C ALA A 241 5.69 1.35 -4.47
N ALA A 242 4.71 1.85 -5.22
CA ALA A 242 4.92 2.55 -6.47
C ALA A 242 3.76 3.50 -6.81
N GLU A 243 4.00 4.41 -7.73
CA GLU A 243 3.06 5.38 -8.28
C GLU A 243 3.36 5.51 -9.78
N ILE A 244 2.32 5.68 -10.58
CA ILE A 244 2.41 6.17 -11.95
C ILE A 244 1.53 7.42 -12.05
N VAL A 245 2.09 8.47 -12.63
CA VAL A 245 1.39 9.67 -13.06
C VAL A 245 1.76 9.87 -14.53
N ASP A 246 0.79 10.14 -15.39
CA ASP A 246 1.07 10.60 -16.76
C ASP A 246 1.19 12.12 -16.75
N ASP A 247 2.41 12.62 -16.59
CA ASP A 247 2.75 14.05 -16.57
C ASP A 247 4.12 14.29 -17.21
N PHE A 248 4.63 15.52 -17.17
CA PHE A 248 5.94 15.84 -17.77
C PHE A 248 7.17 15.32 -17.00
N SER A 249 6.98 14.53 -15.92
CA SER A 249 8.06 14.08 -15.04
C SER A 249 8.60 12.68 -15.34
N CYS A 250 8.00 11.98 -16.31
CA CYS A 250 8.58 10.81 -16.94
C CYS A 250 9.70 11.19 -17.94
#